data_AF-A0A5C8CIQ3-F1
#
_entry.id   AF-A0A5C8CIQ3-F1
#
_cell.length_a   1.000
_cell.length_b   1.000
_cell.length_c   1.000
_cell.angle_alpha   90.00
_cell.angle_beta   90.00
_cell.angle_gamma   90.00
#
_symmetry.space_group_name_H-M   'P 1'
#
loop_
_entity.id
_entity.type
_entity.pdbx_description
1 polymer ?
#
loop_
_entity_poly.entity_id
_entity_poly.type
_entity_poly.pdbx_seq_one_letter_code
_entity_poly.pdbx_strand_id
1 'polypeptide(L)'
;MRKVYRKQIDEYIDKEVIFSGLYMGHFGHCIMEGLNRLWFLLKNNSINNYCYISQVDRDDYLNLFKLFWIKAENLIRITRNTQFKKIIIPSASMRLYDRYSDEYKETLNKISSNIKPSKYKKIYISRSQDIIGFTQTIGEENIENIFKNNDFKILYPAREKLETAISLMKGAEVVGTNMHNILFAKDNIKTINLDRSNNGAGFQIVIDKMKNTDYTYKYMECCSIFNLSYKLYNKFF
;
A
#
# COMPACT_ATOMS: atom_id res chain seq x y z
N MET A 1 22.98 -32.12 -17.73
CA MET A 1 23.92 -31.02 -17.35
C MET A 1 23.10 -29.83 -16.84
N ARG A 2 23.27 -29.41 -15.58
CA ARG A 2 22.73 -28.12 -15.12
C ARG A 2 23.49 -27.02 -15.87
N LYS A 3 22.79 -26.18 -16.64
CA LYS A 3 23.37 -24.94 -17.18
C LYS A 3 23.84 -24.11 -16.00
N VAL A 4 25.15 -24.08 -15.76
CA VAL A 4 25.76 -23.10 -14.86
C VAL A 4 25.75 -21.80 -15.64
N TYR A 5 24.71 -20.98 -15.43
CA TYR A 5 24.72 -19.60 -15.89
C TYR A 5 25.91 -18.93 -15.20
N ARG A 6 27.00 -18.69 -15.93
CA ARG A 6 28.04 -17.75 -15.48
C ARG A 6 27.32 -16.42 -15.28
N LYS A 7 27.23 -15.96 -14.03
CA LYS A 7 26.69 -14.63 -13.72
C LYS A 7 27.59 -13.60 -14.40
N GLN A 8 27.12 -13.07 -15.52
CA GLN A 8 27.73 -11.90 -16.14
C GLN A 8 27.41 -10.71 -15.23
N ILE A 9 28.45 -10.13 -14.63
CA ILE A 9 28.36 -8.90 -13.85
C ILE A 9 28.48 -7.75 -14.85
N ASP A 10 27.44 -6.92 -14.93
CA ASP A 10 27.40 -5.78 -15.85
C ASP A 10 28.01 -4.52 -15.21
N GLU A 11 28.02 -4.45 -13.88
CA GLU A 11 28.42 -3.26 -13.13
C GLU A 11 28.93 -3.62 -11.72
N TYR A 12 30.00 -2.96 -11.27
CA TYR A 12 30.46 -3.01 -9.88
C TYR A 12 30.38 -1.62 -9.25
N ILE A 13 29.75 -1.53 -8.08
CA ILE A 13 29.62 -0.30 -7.30
C ILE A 13 30.35 -0.50 -5.95
N ASP A 14 31.42 0.26 -5.70
CA ASP A 14 32.21 0.18 -4.47
C ASP A 14 31.52 0.87 -3.28
N LYS A 15 30.33 0.40 -2.93
CA LYS A 15 29.51 0.89 -1.82
C LYS A 15 29.02 -0.27 -0.96
N GLU A 16 28.95 -0.04 0.35
CA GLU A 16 28.09 -0.85 1.21
C GLU A 16 26.65 -0.34 1.10
N VAL A 17 25.71 -1.24 0.84
CA VAL A 17 24.30 -0.89 0.60
C VAL A 17 23.35 -1.76 1.42
N ILE A 18 22.20 -1.21 1.75
CA ILE A 18 21.08 -1.95 2.34
C ILE A 18 20.04 -2.22 1.24
N PHE A 19 19.66 -3.49 1.06
CA PHE A 19 18.62 -3.86 0.13
C PHE A 19 17.24 -3.54 0.73
N SER A 20 16.50 -2.60 0.12
CA SER A 20 15.20 -2.15 0.65
C SER A 20 14.03 -3.02 0.18
N GLY A 21 14.10 -3.63 -1.01
CA GLY A 21 13.09 -4.57 -1.48
C GLY A 21 12.79 -4.52 -2.97
N LEU A 22 11.65 -5.14 -3.31
CA LEU A 22 11.09 -5.18 -4.65
C LEU A 22 9.88 -4.24 -4.72
N TYR A 23 9.86 -3.35 -5.70
CA TYR A 23 8.80 -2.38 -5.90
C TYR A 23 7.99 -2.77 -7.14
N MET A 24 6.78 -3.28 -6.91
CA MET A 24 5.87 -3.72 -7.96
C MET A 24 5.07 -2.53 -8.53
N GLY A 25 4.50 -2.67 -9.72
CA GLY A 25 3.68 -1.61 -10.34
C GLY A 25 2.35 -1.28 -9.65
N HIS A 26 1.98 -2.05 -8.62
CA HIS A 26 0.72 -1.87 -7.88
C HIS A 26 1.00 -1.31 -6.47
N PHE A 27 0.31 -0.21 -6.13
CA PHE A 27 0.56 0.55 -4.91
C PHE A 27 0.40 -0.28 -3.63
N GLY A 28 -0.59 -1.17 -3.58
CA GLY A 28 -0.78 -2.06 -2.44
C GLY A 28 0.44 -2.94 -2.18
N HIS A 29 0.93 -3.63 -3.21
CA HIS A 29 2.14 -4.44 -3.12
C HIS A 29 3.37 -3.59 -2.73
N CYS A 30 3.45 -2.33 -3.18
CA CYS A 30 4.53 -1.46 -2.74
C CYS A 30 4.50 -1.19 -1.23
N ILE A 31 3.36 -0.78 -0.66
CA ILE A 31 3.32 -0.48 0.78
C ILE A 31 3.60 -1.75 1.57
N MET A 32 2.99 -2.88 1.16
CA MET A 32 3.10 -4.14 1.89
C MET A 32 4.46 -4.82 1.75
N GLU A 33 5.04 -4.85 0.56
CA GLU A 33 6.23 -5.63 0.27
C GLU A 33 7.46 -4.77 -0.03
N GLY A 34 7.28 -3.59 -0.61
CA GLY A 34 8.37 -2.66 -0.91
C GLY A 34 8.94 -2.01 0.35
N LEU A 35 8.10 -1.68 1.35
CA LEU A 35 8.56 -1.00 2.58
C LEU A 35 9.10 -1.95 3.65
N ASN A 36 9.08 -3.25 3.40
CA ASN A 36 9.25 -4.31 4.39
C ASN A 36 10.63 -4.39 5.08
N ARG A 37 11.61 -3.66 4.58
CA ARG A 37 12.98 -3.66 5.11
C ARG A 37 13.44 -2.29 5.60
N LEU A 38 12.61 -1.27 5.43
CA LEU A 38 12.94 0.10 5.83
C LEU A 38 13.07 0.24 7.35
N TRP A 39 12.45 -0.65 8.12
CA TRP A 39 12.61 -0.68 9.58
C TRP A 39 14.07 -0.75 10.03
N PHE A 40 14.94 -1.40 9.25
CA PHE A 40 16.34 -1.55 9.60
C PHE A 40 17.03 -0.18 9.72
N LEU A 41 16.56 0.81 8.96
CA LEU A 41 17.08 2.18 8.95
C LEU A 41 16.71 2.96 10.21
N LEU A 42 15.64 2.55 10.90
CA LEU A 42 15.26 3.13 12.18
C LEU A 42 16.23 2.70 13.29
N LYS A 43 16.87 1.53 13.13
CA LYS A 43 17.79 0.94 14.11
C LYS A 43 19.27 1.10 13.73
N ASN A 44 19.58 1.33 12.45
CA ASN A 44 20.94 1.49 11.95
C ASN A 44 21.03 2.66 10.96
N ASN A 45 21.78 3.69 11.33
CA ASN A 45 22.01 4.91 10.55
C ASN A 45 23.45 5.06 10.03
N SER A 46 24.28 4.02 10.18
CA SER A 46 25.68 4.06 9.75
C SER A 46 25.87 3.95 8.24
N ILE A 47 24.91 3.34 7.56
CA ILE A 47 24.93 3.12 6.10
C ILE A 47 23.78 3.90 5.48
N ASN A 48 24.14 4.82 4.58
CA ASN A 48 23.20 5.73 3.94
C ASN A 48 22.88 5.36 2.48
N ASN A 49 23.46 4.30 1.91
CA ASN A 49 23.15 3.87 0.56
C ASN A 49 22.14 2.72 0.58
N TYR A 50 21.10 2.83 -0.25
CA TYR A 50 20.01 1.87 -0.34
C TYR A 50 19.85 1.40 -1.76
N CYS A 51 19.68 0.10 -1.95
CA CYS A 51 19.41 -0.45 -3.28
C CYS A 51 18.06 -1.15 -3.33
N TYR A 52 17.41 -1.04 -4.49
CA TYR A 52 16.11 -1.63 -4.72
C TYR A 52 15.93 -2.05 -6.17
N ILE A 53 14.98 -2.93 -6.41
CA ILE A 53 14.56 -3.33 -7.76
C ILE A 53 13.13 -2.84 -7.95
N SER A 54 12.83 -2.24 -9.10
CA SER A 54 11.48 -1.77 -9.42
C SER A 54 11.03 -2.27 -10.79
N GLN A 55 9.82 -2.83 -10.86
CA GLN A 55 9.18 -3.27 -12.11
C GLN A 55 8.74 -2.10 -12.98
N VAL A 56 8.52 -0.93 -12.38
CA VAL A 56 8.07 0.28 -13.08
C VAL A 56 8.96 1.46 -12.73
N ASP A 57 9.06 2.41 -13.65
CA ASP A 57 9.70 3.69 -13.41
C ASP A 57 8.63 4.71 -13.01
N ARG A 58 8.24 4.73 -11.73
CA ARG A 58 7.22 5.65 -11.21
C ARG A 58 7.70 6.43 -9.99
N ASP A 59 7.45 7.73 -10.02
CA ASP A 59 7.84 8.70 -8.99
C ASP A 59 7.14 8.47 -7.64
N ASP A 60 5.94 7.87 -7.63
CA ASP A 60 5.16 7.65 -6.41
C ASP A 60 5.92 6.83 -5.35
N TYR A 61 6.82 5.95 -5.78
CA TYR A 61 7.65 5.16 -4.89
C TYR A 61 8.79 5.98 -4.28
N LEU A 62 9.37 6.90 -5.06
CA LEU A 62 10.34 7.87 -4.55
C LEU A 62 9.69 8.76 -3.48
N ASN A 63 8.41 9.09 -3.63
CA ASN A 63 7.67 9.85 -2.61
C ASN A 63 7.56 9.07 -1.29
N LEU A 64 7.35 7.74 -1.30
CA LEU A 64 7.38 6.93 -0.07
C LEU A 64 8.75 6.99 0.63
N PHE A 65 9.85 6.86 -0.12
CA PHE A 65 11.20 6.99 0.43
C PHE A 65 11.48 8.39 0.97
N LYS A 66 11.02 9.42 0.28
CA LYS A 66 11.13 10.82 0.71
C LYS A 66 10.36 11.08 2.00
N LEU A 67 9.15 10.53 2.13
CA LEU A 67 8.37 10.58 3.37
C LEU A 67 9.06 9.80 4.50
N PHE A 68 9.86 8.79 4.16
CA PHE A 68 10.78 8.11 5.08
C PHE A 68 12.10 8.86 5.34
N TRP A 69 12.25 10.08 4.78
CA TRP A 69 13.43 10.94 4.89
C TRP A 69 14.70 10.39 4.24
N ILE A 70 14.56 9.50 3.27
CA ILE A 70 15.65 9.04 2.43
C ILE A 70 15.82 10.02 1.27
N LYS A 71 17.02 10.56 1.11
CA LYS A 71 17.37 11.43 -0.02
C LYS A 71 17.47 10.62 -1.31
N ALA A 72 17.10 11.21 -2.44
CA ALA A 72 17.17 10.53 -3.74
C ALA A 72 18.60 10.07 -4.10
N GLU A 73 19.62 10.87 -3.75
CA GLU A 73 21.04 10.54 -3.98
C GLU A 73 21.53 9.27 -3.25
N ASN A 74 20.80 8.86 -2.22
CA ASN A 74 21.06 7.68 -1.42
C ASN A 74 20.37 6.42 -1.97
N LEU A 75 19.49 6.57 -2.97
CA LEU A 75 18.75 5.48 -3.60
C LEU A 75 19.45 5.02 -4.88
N ILE A 76 19.68 3.72 -4.97
CA ILE A 76 20.32 3.07 -6.12
C ILE A 76 19.32 2.06 -6.69
N ARG A 77 18.67 2.41 -7.81
CA ARG A 77 17.81 1.47 -8.53
C ARG A 77 18.69 0.49 -9.31
N ILE A 78 18.52 -0.79 -9.04
CA ILE A 78 19.18 -1.87 -9.77
C ILE A 78 18.40 -2.14 -11.06
N THR A 79 19.04 -1.94 -12.21
CA THR A 79 18.45 -2.14 -13.55
C THR A 79 19.20 -3.16 -14.41
N ARG A 80 20.36 -3.64 -13.94
CA ARG A 80 21.23 -4.63 -14.60
C ARG A 80 21.88 -5.53 -13.54
N ASN A 81 22.73 -6.48 -13.96
CA ASN A 81 23.42 -7.36 -13.00
C ASN A 81 24.53 -6.58 -12.25
N THR A 82 24.15 -5.90 -11.18
CA THR A 82 25.03 -5.04 -10.38
C THR A 82 25.59 -5.80 -9.18
N GLN A 83 26.91 -5.73 -8.98
CA GLN A 83 27.60 -6.19 -7.78
C GLN A 83 27.96 -4.98 -6.90
N PHE A 84 27.84 -5.15 -5.58
CA PHE A 84 28.26 -4.15 -4.60
C PHE A 84 29.42 -4.70 -3.75
N LYS A 85 30.19 -3.80 -3.13
CA LYS A 85 31.21 -4.17 -2.12
C LYS A 85 30.63 -5.06 -1.03
N LYS A 86 29.45 -4.67 -0.52
CA LYS A 86 28.70 -5.42 0.50
C LYS A 86 27.22 -5.07 0.40
N ILE A 87 26.37 -6.09 0.53
CA ILE A 87 24.91 -5.92 0.59
C ILE A 87 24.43 -6.45 1.94
N ILE A 88 23.75 -5.61 2.70
CA ILE A 88 22.99 -6.02 3.87
C ILE A 88 21.55 -6.27 3.44
N ILE A 89 21.02 -7.44 3.78
CA ILE A 89 19.64 -7.82 3.48
C ILE A 89 18.92 -8.02 4.82
N PRO A 90 18.23 -6.98 5.36
CA PRO A 90 17.45 -7.13 6.57
C PRO A 90 16.33 -8.15 6.38
N SER A 91 15.87 -8.81 7.44
CA SER A 91 14.67 -9.67 7.38
C SER A 91 13.41 -8.83 7.05
N ALA A 92 12.39 -9.48 6.47
CA ALA A 92 11.15 -8.79 6.14
C ALA A 92 10.33 -8.61 7.42
N SER A 93 9.85 -7.39 7.68
CA SER A 93 9.01 -7.09 8.86
C SER A 93 7.54 -7.51 8.68
N MET A 94 7.15 -7.93 7.49
CA MET A 94 5.83 -8.46 7.16
C MET A 94 5.95 -9.56 6.12
N ARG A 95 5.14 -10.60 6.28
CA ARG A 95 4.93 -11.66 5.31
C ARG A 95 3.44 -11.76 5.05
N LEU A 96 3.09 -11.62 3.77
CA LEU A 96 1.72 -11.72 3.29
C LEU A 96 1.09 -13.03 3.78
N TYR A 97 -0.19 -12.98 4.15
CA TYR A 97 -0.98 -14.11 4.62
C TYR A 97 -0.55 -14.75 5.96
N ASP A 98 0.55 -14.29 6.57
CA ASP A 98 1.16 -14.96 7.72
C ASP A 98 1.25 -14.00 8.92
N ARG A 99 2.15 -13.01 8.84
CA ARG A 99 2.57 -12.25 10.01
C ARG A 99 3.07 -10.85 9.67
N TYR A 100 3.08 -9.99 10.68
CA TYR A 100 3.75 -8.70 10.69
C TYR A 100 4.53 -8.54 12.00
N SER A 101 5.47 -7.61 12.06
CA SER A 101 6.20 -7.22 13.26
C SER A 101 5.97 -5.74 13.60
N ASP A 102 6.29 -5.34 14.84
CA ASP A 102 6.11 -3.95 15.28
C ASP A 102 7.04 -2.99 14.51
N GLU A 103 8.19 -3.47 14.06
CA GLU A 103 9.08 -2.73 13.16
C GLU A 103 8.40 -2.26 11.86
N TYR A 104 7.45 -3.03 11.34
CA TYR A 104 6.67 -2.61 10.18
C TYR A 104 5.72 -1.45 10.54
N LYS A 105 5.11 -1.48 11.73
CA LYS A 105 4.29 -0.37 12.24
C LYS A 105 5.12 0.89 12.44
N GLU A 106 6.33 0.76 13.00
CA GLU A 106 7.28 1.87 13.14
C GLU A 106 7.63 2.48 11.78
N THR A 107 7.79 1.63 10.75
CA THR A 107 8.03 2.08 9.38
C THR A 107 6.88 2.95 8.88
N LEU A 108 5.64 2.51 9.02
CA LEU A 108 4.45 3.26 8.61
C LEU A 108 4.28 4.57 9.42
N ASN A 109 4.57 4.52 10.72
CA ASN A 109 4.55 5.68 11.61
C ASN A 109 5.58 6.73 11.18
N LYS A 110 6.78 6.30 10.79
CA LYS A 110 7.83 7.18 10.27
C LYS A 110 7.37 7.92 9.01
N ILE A 111 6.85 7.20 8.01
CA ILE A 111 6.34 7.76 6.74
C ILE A 111 5.28 8.82 7.00
N SER A 112 4.36 8.53 7.93
CA SER A 112 3.18 9.35 8.16
C SER A 112 3.36 10.41 9.27
N SER A 113 4.54 10.50 9.88
CA SER A 113 4.81 11.31 11.08
C SER A 113 4.51 12.81 10.88
N ASN A 114 4.94 13.38 9.76
CA ASN A 114 4.76 14.81 9.45
C ASN A 114 3.42 15.13 8.75
N ILE A 115 2.57 14.12 8.53
CA ILE A 115 1.29 14.30 7.83
C ILE A 115 0.19 14.46 8.87
N LYS A 116 -0.47 15.61 8.88
CA LYS A 116 -1.60 15.86 9.78
C LYS A 116 -2.84 15.06 9.33
N PRO A 117 -3.63 14.53 10.27
CA PRO A 117 -4.90 13.89 9.91
C PRO A 117 -5.86 14.90 9.29
N SER A 118 -6.62 14.47 8.30
CA SER A 118 -7.70 15.27 7.73
C SER A 118 -8.88 15.38 8.69
N LYS A 119 -9.80 16.31 8.42
CA LYS A 119 -11.07 16.43 9.16
C LYS A 119 -12.13 15.38 8.77
N TYR A 120 -11.94 14.67 7.65
CA TYR A 120 -12.94 13.76 7.12
C TYR A 120 -12.93 12.43 7.86
N LYS A 121 -14.10 12.03 8.38
CA LYS A 121 -14.26 10.84 9.21
C LYS A 121 -14.73 9.61 8.44
N LYS A 122 -15.47 9.82 7.35
CA LYS A 122 -15.97 8.77 6.47
C LYS A 122 -15.31 8.92 5.11
N ILE A 123 -14.53 7.92 4.69
CA ILE A 123 -13.81 7.94 3.42
C ILE A 123 -14.27 6.76 2.57
N TYR A 124 -14.61 6.99 1.30
CA TYR A 124 -14.84 5.90 0.34
C TYR A 124 -13.70 5.91 -0.66
N ILE A 125 -13.01 4.78 -0.79
CA ILE A 125 -11.94 4.62 -1.76
C ILE A 125 -12.55 4.10 -3.05
N SER A 126 -12.59 4.97 -4.05
CA SER A 126 -13.19 4.70 -5.35
C SER A 126 -12.19 4.10 -6.33
N ARG A 127 -12.72 3.25 -7.21
CA ARG A 127 -12.00 2.64 -8.35
C ARG A 127 -12.49 3.15 -9.71
N SER A 128 -13.38 4.14 -9.75
CA SER A 128 -13.98 4.59 -11.02
C SER A 128 -12.99 5.31 -11.93
N GLN A 129 -11.89 5.80 -11.35
CA GLN A 129 -10.82 6.51 -12.06
C GLN A 129 -9.51 5.68 -12.12
N ASP A 130 -9.59 4.39 -11.83
CA ASP A 130 -8.46 3.49 -11.99
C ASP A 130 -8.06 3.32 -13.45
N ILE A 131 -6.83 2.89 -13.67
CA ILE A 131 -6.29 2.65 -15.01
C ILE A 131 -7.09 1.51 -15.68
N ILE A 132 -7.62 1.80 -16.86
CA ILE A 132 -8.39 0.87 -17.71
C ILE A 132 -7.55 -0.41 -17.94
N GLY A 133 -8.18 -1.57 -17.74
CA GLY A 133 -7.54 -2.89 -17.93
C GLY A 133 -6.73 -3.42 -16.74
N PHE A 134 -6.57 -2.65 -15.66
CA PHE A 134 -5.87 -3.11 -14.46
C PHE A 134 -6.86 -3.40 -13.31
N THR A 135 -7.66 -2.41 -12.93
CA THR A 135 -8.51 -2.48 -11.73
C THR A 135 -9.92 -1.88 -11.90
N GLN A 136 -10.26 -1.45 -13.13
CA GLN A 136 -11.54 -0.84 -13.46
C GLN A 136 -12.72 -1.74 -13.04
N THR A 137 -13.74 -1.11 -12.46
CA THR A 137 -14.92 -1.79 -11.94
C THR A 137 -16.17 -1.28 -12.64
N ILE A 138 -16.99 -2.19 -13.14
CA ILE A 138 -18.28 -1.85 -13.76
C ILE A 138 -19.28 -1.43 -12.67
N GLY A 139 -20.04 -0.36 -12.90
CA GLY A 139 -21.09 0.10 -11.98
C GLY A 139 -20.58 0.87 -10.75
N GLU A 140 -19.29 1.21 -10.70
CA GLU A 140 -18.67 1.92 -9.57
C GLU A 140 -19.33 3.28 -9.29
N GLU A 141 -19.77 4.00 -10.33
CA GLU A 141 -20.44 5.31 -10.19
C GLU A 141 -21.68 5.25 -9.29
N ASN A 142 -22.49 4.19 -9.40
CA ASN A 142 -23.66 4.01 -8.54
C ASN A 142 -23.25 3.83 -7.07
N ILE A 143 -22.17 3.10 -6.83
CA ILE A 143 -21.64 2.87 -5.49
C ILE A 143 -21.07 4.17 -4.93
N GLU A 144 -20.28 4.90 -5.71
CA GLU A 144 -19.77 6.22 -5.33
C GLU A 144 -20.89 7.16 -4.91
N ASN A 145 -21.97 7.22 -5.69
CA ASN A 145 -23.13 8.06 -5.39
C ASN A 145 -23.80 7.67 -4.07
N ILE A 146 -23.92 6.38 -3.78
CA ILE A 146 -24.43 5.91 -2.48
C ILE A 146 -23.56 6.42 -1.34
N PHE A 147 -22.24 6.24 -1.41
CA PHE A 147 -21.34 6.68 -0.35
C PHE A 147 -21.31 8.22 -0.24
N LYS A 148 -21.29 8.93 -1.36
CA LYS A 148 -21.32 10.39 -1.41
C LYS A 148 -22.59 10.95 -0.78
N ASN A 149 -23.76 10.35 -1.07
CA ASN A 149 -25.05 10.74 -0.48
C ASN A 149 -25.14 10.43 1.02
N ASN A 150 -24.16 9.72 1.58
CA ASN A 150 -24.06 9.36 2.99
C ASN A 150 -22.83 10.00 3.68
N ASP A 151 -22.42 11.16 3.17
CA ASP A 151 -21.36 12.02 3.71
C ASP A 151 -19.95 11.42 3.68
N PHE A 152 -19.71 10.42 2.83
CA PHE A 152 -18.35 9.94 2.61
C PHE A 152 -17.61 10.89 1.68
N LYS A 153 -16.38 11.24 2.07
CA LYS A 153 -15.41 11.85 1.17
C LYS A 153 -14.90 10.78 0.22
N ILE A 154 -15.04 11.02 -1.09
CA ILE A 154 -14.49 10.11 -2.10
C ILE A 154 -12.98 10.37 -2.26
N LEU A 155 -12.20 9.30 -2.21
CA LEU A 155 -10.76 9.25 -2.49
C LEU A 155 -10.55 8.49 -3.79
N TYR A 156 -9.82 9.10 -4.73
CA TYR A 156 -9.38 8.50 -5.99
C TYR A 156 -7.88 8.22 -5.95
N PRO A 157 -7.41 7.03 -5.53
CA PRO A 157 -6.00 6.78 -5.26
C PRO A 157 -5.08 7.06 -6.45
N ALA A 158 -5.53 6.76 -7.68
CA ALA A 158 -4.74 6.97 -8.90
C ALA A 158 -4.54 8.44 -9.27
N ARG A 159 -5.29 9.38 -8.69
CA ARG A 159 -5.23 10.82 -9.01
C ARG A 159 -4.87 11.71 -7.82
N GLU A 160 -4.80 11.13 -6.63
CA GLU A 160 -4.54 11.85 -5.40
C GLU A 160 -3.07 11.76 -5.02
N LYS A 161 -2.53 12.85 -4.47
CA LYS A 161 -1.18 12.83 -3.91
C LYS A 161 -1.12 11.85 -2.75
N LEU A 162 0.00 11.15 -2.63
CA LEU A 162 0.24 10.18 -1.57
C LEU A 162 -0.01 10.76 -0.18
N GLU A 163 0.47 11.98 0.08
CA GLU A 163 0.29 12.68 1.35
C GLU A 163 -1.18 12.97 1.65
N THR A 164 -1.97 13.31 0.63
CA THR A 164 -3.42 13.51 0.75
C THR A 164 -4.09 12.20 1.14
N ALA A 165 -3.76 11.09 0.47
CA ALA A 165 -4.31 9.78 0.78
C ALA A 165 -3.98 9.37 2.23
N ILE A 166 -2.72 9.55 2.66
CA ILE A 166 -2.31 9.29 4.05
C ILE A 166 -3.07 10.19 5.03
N SER A 167 -3.18 11.49 4.75
CA SER A 167 -3.92 12.44 5.60
C SER A 167 -5.39 12.03 5.78
N LEU A 168 -6.05 11.61 4.69
CA LEU A 168 -7.43 11.11 4.73
C LEU A 168 -7.52 9.85 5.61
N MET A 169 -6.64 8.87 5.43
CA MET A 169 -6.65 7.64 6.21
C MET A 169 -6.41 7.89 7.70
N LYS A 170 -5.47 8.77 8.06
CA LYS A 170 -5.21 9.14 9.46
C LYS A 170 -6.41 9.81 10.15
N GLY A 171 -7.22 10.57 9.39
CA GLY A 171 -8.41 11.25 9.91
C GLY A 171 -9.66 10.36 9.98
N ALA A 172 -9.66 9.26 9.23
CA ALA A 172 -10.81 8.40 9.04
C ALA A 172 -11.19 7.62 10.31
N GLU A 173 -12.48 7.31 10.40
CA GLU A 173 -13.11 6.46 11.40
C GLU A 173 -13.87 5.32 10.74
N VAL A 174 -14.37 5.57 9.52
CA VAL A 174 -14.98 4.57 8.65
C VAL A 174 -14.38 4.68 7.25
N VAL A 175 -13.93 3.55 6.69
CA VAL A 175 -13.41 3.48 5.33
C VAL A 175 -14.21 2.48 4.49
N GLY A 176 -14.74 2.94 3.36
CA GLY A 176 -15.40 2.12 2.36
C GLY A 176 -14.43 1.64 1.28
N THR A 177 -14.51 0.34 1.00
CA THR A 177 -13.69 -0.51 0.12
C THR A 177 -12.21 -0.65 0.48
N ASN A 178 -11.80 -1.91 0.59
CA ASN A 178 -10.63 -2.34 1.32
C ASN A 178 -9.35 -2.31 0.49
N MET A 179 -8.73 -1.14 0.45
CA MET A 179 -7.39 -0.97 -0.12
C MET A 179 -6.33 -0.94 0.98
N HIS A 180 -5.09 -1.27 0.60
CA HIS A 180 -3.95 -1.29 1.51
C HIS A 180 -3.60 0.11 2.08
N ASN A 181 -4.27 1.17 1.61
CA ASN A 181 -4.25 2.52 2.20
C ASN A 181 -4.59 2.53 3.70
N ILE A 182 -5.43 1.60 4.18
CA ILE A 182 -5.82 1.57 5.60
C ILE A 182 -4.64 1.29 6.54
N LEU A 183 -3.49 0.85 6.03
CA LEU A 183 -2.24 0.73 6.79
C LEU A 183 -1.83 2.07 7.44
N PHE A 184 -2.27 3.21 6.90
CA PHE A 184 -2.04 4.53 7.48
C PHE A 184 -3.18 5.04 8.37
N ALA A 185 -4.27 4.28 8.53
CA ALA A 185 -5.36 4.63 9.44
C ALA A 185 -4.98 4.38 10.90
N LYS A 186 -5.78 4.92 11.81
CA LYS A 186 -5.72 4.57 13.23
C LYS A 186 -6.14 3.12 13.46
N ASP A 187 -5.73 2.56 14.59
CA ASP A 187 -6.22 1.26 15.03
C ASP A 187 -7.71 1.35 15.40
N ASN A 188 -8.41 0.22 15.40
CA ASN A 188 -9.86 0.13 15.60
C ASN A 188 -10.67 0.89 14.53
N ILE A 189 -10.14 0.98 13.31
CA ILE A 189 -10.84 1.57 12.17
C ILE A 189 -12.00 0.67 11.73
N LYS A 190 -13.15 1.28 11.40
CA LYS A 190 -14.27 0.55 10.81
C LYS A 190 -14.10 0.45 9.30
N THR A 191 -14.30 -0.73 8.73
CA THR A 191 -14.19 -0.93 7.28
C THR A 191 -15.46 -1.55 6.68
N ILE A 192 -15.91 -1.00 5.56
CA ILE A 192 -17.02 -1.55 4.77
C ILE A 192 -16.42 -2.15 3.50
N ASN A 193 -16.36 -3.48 3.45
CA ASN A 193 -15.71 -4.23 2.40
C ASN A 193 -16.72 -4.67 1.37
N LEU A 194 -16.62 -4.10 0.17
CA LEU A 194 -17.41 -4.51 -0.99
C LEU A 194 -16.63 -5.58 -1.73
N ASP A 195 -16.96 -6.84 -1.45
CA ASP A 195 -16.32 -7.98 -2.08
C ASP A 195 -16.91 -8.19 -3.47
N ARG A 196 -16.03 -8.29 -4.47
CA ARG A 196 -16.38 -8.34 -5.89
C ARG A 196 -15.95 -9.65 -6.54
N SER A 197 -15.31 -10.54 -5.79
CA SER A 197 -14.82 -11.83 -6.28
C SER A 197 -14.79 -12.85 -5.16
N ASN A 198 -14.93 -14.13 -5.48
CA ASN A 198 -14.75 -15.20 -4.49
C ASN A 198 -13.28 -15.46 -4.10
N ASN A 199 -12.35 -14.58 -4.51
CA ASN A 199 -10.95 -14.71 -4.15
C ASN A 199 -10.74 -14.19 -2.73
N GLY A 200 -10.42 -15.10 -1.81
CA GLY A 200 -10.21 -14.79 -0.40
C GLY A 200 -9.25 -13.61 -0.22
N ALA A 201 -9.65 -12.67 0.64
CA ALA A 201 -8.92 -11.44 0.93
C ALA A 201 -7.70 -11.68 1.84
N GLY A 202 -6.81 -12.60 1.48
CA GLY A 202 -5.78 -13.05 2.43
C GLY A 202 -4.71 -12.00 2.77
N PHE A 203 -4.47 -11.01 1.90
CA PHE A 203 -3.70 -9.80 2.26
C PHE A 203 -4.39 -9.02 3.37
N GLN A 204 -5.72 -8.94 3.27
CA GLN A 204 -6.53 -8.14 4.15
C GLN A 204 -6.53 -8.67 5.58
N ILE A 205 -6.47 -10.00 5.76
CA ILE A 205 -6.38 -10.64 7.07
C ILE A 205 -5.20 -10.09 7.89
N VAL A 206 -4.04 -9.89 7.26
CA VAL A 206 -2.85 -9.37 7.96
C VAL A 206 -3.07 -7.91 8.35
N ILE A 207 -3.68 -7.12 7.48
CA ILE A 207 -3.97 -5.71 7.74
C ILE A 207 -5.01 -5.56 8.86
N ASP A 208 -6.07 -6.37 8.82
CA ASP A 208 -7.14 -6.40 9.81
C ASP A 208 -6.59 -6.73 11.20
N LYS A 209 -5.72 -7.75 11.28
CA LYS A 209 -5.00 -8.09 12.51
C LYS A 209 -4.04 -6.97 12.96
N MET A 210 -3.41 -6.26 12.03
CA MET A 210 -2.46 -5.20 12.35
C MET A 210 -3.16 -3.96 12.91
N LYS A 211 -4.33 -3.63 12.36
CA LYS A 211 -5.12 -2.45 12.70
C LYS A 211 -6.26 -2.71 13.67
N ASN A 212 -6.47 -3.96 14.08
CA ASN A 212 -7.62 -4.38 14.87
C ASN A 212 -8.95 -3.87 14.29
N THR A 213 -9.18 -4.14 13.00
CA THR A 213 -10.32 -3.55 12.27
C THR A 213 -11.66 -4.12 12.72
N ASP A 214 -12.67 -3.26 12.76
CA ASP A 214 -14.07 -3.65 12.85
C ASP A 214 -14.64 -3.69 11.43
N TYR A 215 -14.72 -4.89 10.85
CA TYR A 215 -15.00 -5.06 9.43
C TYR A 215 -16.40 -5.61 9.16
N THR A 216 -17.04 -5.10 8.10
CA THR A 216 -18.24 -5.68 7.51
C THR A 216 -17.97 -6.06 6.07
N TYR A 217 -18.16 -7.34 5.72
CA TYR A 217 -18.09 -7.80 4.32
C TYR A 217 -19.48 -7.82 3.69
N LYS A 218 -19.59 -7.20 2.51
CA LYS A 218 -20.76 -7.28 1.63
C LYS A 218 -20.34 -7.82 0.28
N TYR A 219 -20.79 -9.03 -0.02
CA TYR A 219 -20.59 -9.64 -1.32
C TYR A 219 -21.46 -8.94 -2.37
N MET A 220 -20.85 -8.55 -3.48
CA MET A 220 -21.53 -7.97 -4.64
C MET A 220 -21.56 -9.00 -5.75
N GLU A 221 -22.71 -9.67 -5.92
CA GLU A 221 -22.92 -10.50 -7.11
C GLU A 221 -23.00 -9.62 -8.35
N CYS A 222 -22.33 -10.03 -9.43
CA CYS A 222 -22.25 -9.30 -10.70
C CYS A 222 -23.63 -8.91 -11.27
N CYS A 223 -24.69 -9.67 -10.95
CA CYS A 223 -26.07 -9.42 -11.37
C CYS A 223 -26.85 -8.41 -10.49
N SER A 224 -26.29 -7.93 -9.38
CA SER A 224 -27.01 -7.19 -8.35
C SER A 224 -26.72 -5.69 -8.29
N ILE A 225 -25.91 -5.16 -9.22
CA ILE A 225 -25.56 -3.73 -9.29
C ILE A 225 -26.81 -2.82 -9.35
N PHE A 226 -27.93 -3.31 -9.93
CA PHE A 226 -29.20 -2.59 -9.96
C PHE A 226 -30.04 -2.69 -8.66
N ASN A 227 -29.87 -3.76 -7.87
CA ASN A 227 -30.63 -3.98 -6.62
C ASN A 227 -29.87 -3.56 -5.35
N LEU A 228 -28.57 -3.27 -5.44
CA LEU A 228 -27.74 -2.90 -4.28
C LEU A 228 -28.00 -1.48 -3.77
N SER A 229 -28.41 -0.55 -4.65
CA SER A 229 -28.79 0.82 -4.29
C SER A 229 -29.87 0.84 -3.21
N TYR A 230 -30.85 -0.06 -3.32
CA TYR A 230 -31.96 -0.17 -2.39
C TYR A 230 -31.59 -0.85 -1.05
N LYS A 231 -30.69 -1.83 -1.07
CA LYS A 231 -30.27 -2.59 0.13
C LYS A 231 -29.17 -1.91 0.95
N LEU A 232 -28.33 -1.06 0.33
CA LEU A 232 -27.31 -0.30 1.06
C LEU A 232 -27.90 0.89 1.83
N TYR A 233 -28.94 1.53 1.28
CA TYR A 233 -29.66 2.62 1.92
C TYR A 233 -30.30 2.20 3.26
N ASN A 234 -30.92 1.02 3.32
CA ASN A 234 -31.72 0.59 4.48
C ASN A 234 -30.95 -0.22 5.55
N LYS A 235 -29.66 -0.55 5.38
CA LYS A 235 -28.93 -1.48 6.28
C LYS A 235 -27.71 -0.87 6.97
N PHE A 236 -27.34 0.35 6.63
CA PHE A 236 -26.19 1.05 7.22
C PHE A 236 -26.51 2.44 7.74
N PHE A 237 -27.77 2.85 7.63
CA PHE A 237 -28.32 4.12 8.06
C PHE A 237 -29.63 3.85 8.78
#